data_AF-A0A1M6KYG7-F1
#
_entry.id   AF-A0A1M6KYG7-F1
#
_cell.length_a   1.000
_cell.length_b   1.000
_cell.length_c   1.000
_cell.angle_alpha   90.00
_cell.angle_beta   90.00
_cell.angle_gamma   90.00
#
_symmetry.space_group_name_H-M   'P 1'
#
loop_
_entity.id
_entity.type
_entity.pdbx_description
1 polymer ?
#
loop_
_entity_poly.entity_id
_entity_poly.type
_entity_poly.pdbx_seq_one_letter_code
_entity_poly.pdbx_strand_id
1 'polypeptide(L)'
;MTNKILHWYRMIGQERPVDSSQEKNRSIITYVEASSPKRVIREYGGLHRILSYAGEMIVVDYPQHPNHLEILEKNWHPPTLKSMIRQVDPMTLERYIPAIRYLCTCGRMHISEHPYPSVWCTCGQRAYPVEPKSPENILPSQDSHLTH
;
A
#
# COMPACT_ATOMS: atom_id res chain seq x y z
N MET A 1 -19.97 -7.01 12.55
CA MET A 1 -18.96 -6.21 11.82
C MET A 1 -19.05 -6.61 10.37
N THR A 2 -19.53 -5.73 9.50
CA THR A 2 -19.53 -5.96 8.04
C THR A 2 -18.10 -6.19 7.59
N ASN A 3 -17.81 -7.31 6.94
CA ASN A 3 -16.52 -7.53 6.28
C ASN A 3 -16.33 -6.41 5.26
N LYS A 4 -15.48 -5.42 5.59
CA LYS A 4 -15.11 -4.38 4.64
C LYS A 4 -14.32 -5.04 3.54
N ILE A 5 -14.91 -5.14 2.35
CA ILE A 5 -14.21 -5.58 1.16
C ILE A 5 -13.24 -4.45 0.79
N LEU A 6 -11.96 -4.78 0.71
CA LEU A 6 -10.93 -3.87 0.26
C LEU A 6 -10.71 -4.03 -1.23
N HIS A 7 -10.41 -2.93 -1.89
CA HIS A 7 -10.06 -2.87 -3.30
C HIS A 7 -8.75 -2.11 -3.45
N TRP A 8 -8.00 -2.45 -4.49
CA TRP A 8 -6.88 -1.63 -4.93
C TRP A 8 -7.39 -0.52 -5.84
N TYR A 9 -7.03 0.71 -5.51
CA TYR A 9 -7.27 1.89 -6.32
C TYR A 9 -5.96 2.40 -6.88
N ARG A 10 -5.96 2.80 -8.14
CA ARG A 10 -4.85 3.46 -8.80
C ARG A 10 -5.15 4.95 -8.93
N MET A 11 -4.17 5.77 -8.57
CA MET A 11 -4.19 7.22 -8.76
C MET A 11 -2.87 7.69 -9.36
N ILE A 12 -2.92 8.72 -10.20
CA ILE A 12 -1.74 9.30 -10.85
C ILE A 12 -1.58 10.72 -10.31
N GLY A 13 -0.49 10.97 -9.60
CA GLY A 13 -0.05 12.30 -9.20
C GLY A 13 1.05 12.82 -10.11
N GLN A 14 1.27 14.13 -10.07
CA GLN A 14 2.38 14.78 -10.78
C GLN A 14 3.39 15.34 -9.78
N GLU A 15 4.67 15.10 -10.03
CA GLU A 15 5.73 15.75 -9.27
C GLU A 15 5.63 17.27 -9.45
N ARG A 16 5.73 18.00 -8.35
CA ARG A 16 5.79 19.46 -8.35
C ARG A 16 7.22 19.87 -8.05
N PRO A 17 7.78 20.82 -8.81
CA PRO A 17 9.09 21.36 -8.51
C PRO A 17 9.08 22.02 -7.13
N VAL A 18 10.09 21.71 -6.33
CA VAL A 18 10.31 22.36 -5.02
C VAL A 18 10.96 23.74 -5.22
N ASP A 19 11.66 23.92 -6.34
CA ASP A 19 12.32 25.17 -6.72
C ASP A 19 12.05 25.45 -8.21
N SER A 20 11.81 26.72 -8.55
CA SER A 20 11.35 27.20 -9.87
C SER A 20 12.32 26.89 -11.02
N SER A 21 13.51 26.41 -10.72
CA SER A 21 14.63 26.17 -11.62
C SER A 21 14.74 24.72 -12.11
N GLN A 22 13.97 23.77 -11.57
CA GLN A 22 14.00 22.38 -11.98
C GLN A 22 12.69 21.97 -12.68
N GLU A 23 12.74 21.70 -13.98
CA GLU A 23 11.67 20.97 -14.67
C GLU A 23 11.70 19.50 -14.20
N LYS A 24 10.94 19.20 -13.16
CA LYS A 24 10.65 17.81 -12.77
C LYS A 24 9.16 17.57 -12.97
N ASN A 25 8.84 16.78 -14.00
CA ASN A 25 7.47 16.44 -14.38
C ASN A 25 7.31 14.91 -14.45
N ARG A 26 7.73 14.22 -13.38
CA ARG A 26 7.53 12.78 -13.27
C ARG A 26 6.08 12.50 -12.88
N SER A 27 5.53 11.42 -13.44
CA SER A 27 4.25 10.87 -13.00
C SER A 27 4.48 9.89 -11.85
N ILE A 28 3.69 10.03 -10.78
CA ILE A 28 3.71 9.10 -9.65
C ILE A 28 2.42 8.31 -9.65
N ILE A 29 2.50 7.04 -10.04
CA ILE A 29 1.40 6.08 -9.98
C ILE A 29 1.35 5.52 -8.56
N THR A 30 0.30 5.80 -7.81
CA THR A 30 0.10 5.25 -6.47
C THR A 30 -1.07 4.28 -6.45
N TYR A 31 -0.80 3.10 -5.92
CA TYR A 31 -1.75 2.04 -5.67
C TYR A 31 -2.10 2.01 -4.19
N VAL A 32 -3.38 2.14 -3.85
CA VAL A 32 -3.86 2.18 -2.46
C VAL A 32 -4.89 1.10 -2.23
N GLU A 33 -4.69 0.27 -1.23
CA GLU A 33 -5.70 -0.69 -0.77
C GLU A 33 -6.63 -0.02 0.24
N ALA A 34 -7.90 0.15 -0.12
CA ALA A 34 -8.87 0.86 0.71
C ALA A 34 -10.29 0.30 0.57
N SER A 35 -11.18 0.70 1.50
CA SER A 35 -12.59 0.31 1.48
C SER A 35 -13.44 1.15 0.52
N SER A 36 -12.95 2.34 0.11
CA SER A 36 -13.70 3.23 -0.78
C SER A 36 -12.80 4.28 -1.45
N PRO A 37 -13.18 4.80 -2.63
CA PRO A 37 -12.42 5.84 -3.32
C PRO A 37 -12.44 7.17 -2.56
N LYS A 38 -13.55 7.49 -1.86
CA LYS A 38 -13.67 8.68 -1.01
C LYS A 38 -12.59 8.71 0.08
N ARG A 39 -12.24 7.54 0.62
CA ARG A 39 -11.19 7.45 1.63
C ARG A 39 -9.81 7.67 1.03
N VAL A 40 -9.53 7.09 -0.14
CA VAL A 40 -8.27 7.32 -0.85
C VAL A 40 -8.02 8.80 -1.07
N ILE A 41 -9.02 9.54 -1.59
CA ILE A 41 -8.91 10.98 -1.80
C ILE A 41 -8.72 11.74 -0.48
N ARG A 42 -9.46 11.39 0.58
CA ARG A 42 -9.34 12.08 1.86
C ARG A 42 -7.96 11.96 2.48
N GLU A 43 -7.35 10.77 2.41
CA GLU A 43 -6.05 10.52 3.04
C GLU A 43 -4.87 10.90 2.14
N TYR A 44 -5.00 10.73 0.82
CA TYR A 44 -3.88 10.82 -0.12
C TYR A 44 -4.07 11.78 -1.29
N GLY A 45 -5.23 12.45 -1.39
CA GLY A 45 -5.47 13.48 -2.40
C GLY A 45 -4.73 14.79 -2.10
N GLY A 46 -4.52 15.61 -3.13
CA GLY A 46 -3.85 16.91 -3.02
C GLY A 46 -2.33 16.80 -2.90
N LEU A 47 -1.72 17.81 -2.29
CA LEU A 47 -0.27 17.92 -2.18
C LEU A 47 0.30 17.05 -1.05
N HIS A 48 1.20 16.14 -1.39
CA HIS A 48 1.89 15.25 -0.46
C HIS A 48 3.40 15.31 -0.64
N ARG A 49 4.13 15.26 0.48
CA ARG A 49 5.59 15.07 0.50
C ARG A 49 5.88 13.59 0.67
N ILE A 50 6.63 13.00 -0.25
CA ILE A 50 6.99 11.58 -0.22
C ILE A 50 8.49 11.41 -0.45
N LEU A 51 9.06 10.36 0.12
CA LEU A 51 10.48 10.03 -0.05
C LEU A 51 10.66 9.17 -1.30
N SER A 52 11.44 9.61 -2.27
CA SER A 52 11.74 8.85 -3.48
C SER A 52 12.63 7.64 -3.18
N TYR A 53 12.78 6.74 -4.16
CA TYR A 53 13.71 5.61 -4.06
C TYR A 53 15.16 6.05 -3.80
N ALA A 54 15.57 7.20 -4.34
CA ALA A 54 16.89 7.78 -4.15
C ALA A 54 17.06 8.48 -2.78
N GLY A 55 16.06 8.43 -1.90
CA GLY A 55 16.07 9.11 -0.61
C GLY A 55 15.82 10.62 -0.71
N GLU A 56 15.37 11.12 -1.87
CA GLU A 56 15.04 12.52 -2.06
C GLU A 56 13.59 12.80 -1.66
N MET A 57 13.33 13.89 -0.96
CA MET A 57 11.96 14.34 -0.73
C MET A 57 11.38 14.97 -1.99
N ILE A 58 10.28 14.43 -2.48
CA ILE A 58 9.54 14.96 -3.63
C ILE A 58 8.14 15.41 -3.20
N VAL A 59 7.64 16.47 -3.84
CA VAL A 59 6.27 16.95 -3.65
C VAL A 59 5.44 16.42 -4.80
N VAL A 60 4.29 15.84 -4.50
CA VAL A 60 3.38 15.28 -5.50
C VAL A 60 2.00 15.87 -5.31
N ASP A 61 1.39 16.31 -6.40
CA ASP A 61 -0.01 16.73 -6.44
C ASP A 61 -0.88 15.59 -6.97
N TYR A 62 -1.71 15.03 -6.09
CA TYR A 62 -2.64 13.95 -6.39
C TYR A 62 -4.05 14.48 -6.69
N PRO A 63 -4.85 13.74 -7.46
CA PRO A 63 -6.25 14.08 -7.69
C PRO A 63 -7.03 14.27 -6.39
N GLN A 64 -7.96 15.21 -6.40
CA GLN A 64 -8.82 15.53 -5.26
C GLN A 64 -10.27 15.05 -5.45
N HIS A 65 -10.54 14.34 -6.54
CA HIS A 65 -11.88 13.84 -6.88
C HIS A 65 -11.87 12.31 -7.09
N PRO A 66 -12.83 11.58 -6.48
CA PRO A 66 -12.92 10.13 -6.62
C PRO A 66 -13.01 9.61 -8.07
N ASN A 67 -13.54 10.41 -8.99
CA ASN A 67 -13.70 10.05 -10.40
C ASN A 67 -12.37 9.93 -11.15
N HIS A 68 -11.29 10.42 -10.57
CA HIS A 68 -9.93 10.30 -11.13
C HIS A 68 -9.19 9.07 -10.57
N LEU A 69 -9.88 8.22 -9.80
CA LEU A 69 -9.36 6.95 -9.31
C LEU A 69 -9.84 5.82 -10.21
N GLU A 70 -8.93 4.94 -10.56
CA GLU A 70 -9.24 3.69 -11.23
C GLU A 70 -9.35 2.58 -10.19
N ILE A 71 -10.46 1.84 -10.20
CA ILE A 71 -10.60 0.62 -9.39
C ILE A 71 -10.01 -0.56 -10.15
N LEU A 72 -9.09 -1.29 -9.52
CA LEU A 72 -8.45 -2.44 -10.14
C LEU A 72 -9.30 -3.69 -9.98
N GLU A 73 -9.06 -4.67 -10.86
CA GLU A 73 -9.75 -5.95 -10.84
C GLU A 73 -9.57 -6.66 -9.49
N LYS A 74 -10.55 -7.47 -9.10
CA LYS A 74 -10.59 -8.13 -7.78
C LYS A 74 -9.39 -9.04 -7.51
N ASN A 75 -8.82 -9.63 -8.56
CA ASN A 75 -7.64 -10.49 -8.53
C ASN A 75 -6.32 -9.74 -8.79
N TRP A 76 -6.37 -8.43 -9.05
CA TRP A 76 -5.15 -7.64 -9.22
C TRP A 76 -4.47 -7.43 -7.88
N HIS A 77 -3.18 -7.77 -7.79
CA HIS A 77 -2.37 -7.64 -6.58
C HIS A 77 -1.02 -7.04 -6.97
N PRO A 78 -0.38 -6.23 -6.11
CA PRO A 78 0.91 -5.65 -6.43
C PRO A 78 1.99 -6.75 -6.55
N PRO A 79 2.99 -6.59 -7.45
CA PRO A 79 4.04 -7.59 -7.65
C PRO A 79 4.88 -7.87 -6.40
N THR A 80 4.96 -6.90 -5.49
CA THR A 80 5.67 -7.05 -4.21
C THR A 80 5.01 -6.14 -3.17
N LEU A 81 4.61 -6.69 -2.02
CA LEU A 81 3.91 -5.94 -0.95
C LEU A 81 4.82 -4.99 -0.15
N LYS A 82 6.06 -4.74 -0.57
CA LYS A 82 6.87 -3.70 0.07
C LYS A 82 6.26 -2.34 -0.30
N SER A 83 5.96 -1.55 0.72
CA SER A 83 5.47 -0.17 0.62
C SER A 83 6.56 0.78 0.11
N MET A 84 7.21 0.44 -1.00
CA MET A 84 8.35 1.17 -1.55
C MET A 84 7.95 1.84 -2.85
N ILE A 85 8.55 3.00 -3.08
CA ILE A 85 8.51 3.64 -4.38
C ILE A 85 9.48 2.90 -5.30
N ARG A 86 8.97 2.39 -6.41
CA ARG A 86 9.74 1.73 -7.47
C ARG A 86 9.81 2.65 -8.67
N GLN A 87 11.00 2.83 -9.23
CA GLN A 87 11.13 3.49 -10.52
C GLN A 87 10.83 2.49 -11.64
N VAL A 88 9.87 2.81 -12.50
CA VAL A 88 9.51 1.99 -13.67
C VAL A 88 10.30 2.45 -14.88
N ASP A 89 10.41 3.77 -15.07
CA ASP A 89 11.17 4.42 -16.12
C ASP A 89 11.67 5.80 -15.60
N PRO A 90 12.48 6.56 -16.38
CA PRO A 90 12.98 7.88 -15.94
C PRO A 90 11.90 8.89 -15.54
N MET A 91 10.69 8.76 -16.07
CA MET A 91 9.56 9.67 -15.90
C MET A 91 8.46 9.13 -14.99
N THR A 92 8.51 7.84 -14.60
CA THR A 92 7.42 7.20 -13.86
C THR A 92 7.92 6.50 -12.59
N LEU A 93 7.28 6.85 -11.47
CA LEU A 93 7.45 6.21 -10.18
C LEU A 93 6.15 5.49 -9.79
N GLU A 94 6.27 4.27 -9.25
CA GLU A 94 5.17 3.52 -8.66
C GLU A 94 5.27 3.50 -7.14
N ARG A 95 4.15 3.64 -6.43
CA ARG A 95 4.07 3.52 -4.98
C ARG A 95 2.93 2.60 -4.58
N TYR A 96 3.18 1.73 -3.61
CA TYR A 96 2.17 0.80 -3.09
C TYR A 96 1.87 1.11 -1.62
N ILE A 97 0.59 1.29 -1.29
CA ILE A 97 0.09 1.59 0.06
C ILE A 97 -0.95 0.53 0.45
N PRO A 98 -0.52 -0.62 0.99
CA PRO A 98 -1.44 -1.66 1.44
C PRO A 98 -2.15 -1.25 2.74
N ALA A 99 -3.32 -1.84 2.99
CA ALA A 99 -3.94 -1.79 4.30
C ALA A 99 -3.11 -2.62 5.30
N ILE A 100 -3.07 -2.19 6.54
CA ILE A 100 -2.21 -2.80 7.54
C ILE A 100 -2.91 -4.03 8.10
N ARG A 101 -2.22 -5.16 8.04
CA ARG A 101 -2.69 -6.44 8.55
C ARG A 101 -2.11 -6.65 9.95
N TYR A 102 -2.93 -7.11 10.87
CA TYR A 102 -2.57 -7.38 12.26
C TYR A 102 -2.84 -8.85 12.57
N LEU A 103 -1.87 -9.54 13.15
CA LEU A 103 -2.01 -10.93 13.54
C LEU A 103 -2.15 -11.03 15.05
N CYS A 104 -3.22 -11.70 15.49
CA CYS A 104 -3.40 -12.07 16.89
C CYS A 104 -2.71 -13.41 17.18
N THR A 105 -2.33 -13.63 18.43
CA THR A 105 -1.79 -14.92 18.92
C THR A 105 -2.77 -16.08 18.75
N CYS A 106 -4.09 -15.82 18.68
CA CYS A 106 -5.09 -16.83 18.37
C CYS A 106 -5.17 -17.21 16.87
N GLY A 107 -4.30 -16.65 16.03
CA GLY A 107 -4.23 -16.91 14.58
C GLY A 107 -5.18 -16.05 13.73
N ARG A 108 -6.06 -15.25 14.35
CA ARG A 108 -6.97 -14.36 13.59
C ARG A 108 -6.23 -13.16 13.01
N MET A 109 -6.49 -12.89 11.74
CA MET A 109 -6.00 -11.71 11.03
C MET A 109 -7.05 -10.59 11.06
N HIS A 110 -6.59 -9.38 11.34
CA HIS A 110 -7.38 -8.16 11.30
C HIS A 110 -6.78 -7.19 10.29
N ILE A 111 -7.60 -6.34 9.69
CA ILE A 111 -7.13 -5.37 8.69
C ILE A 111 -7.62 -3.98 9.08
N SER A 112 -6.71 -2.99 9.01
CA SER A 112 -7.01 -1.58 9.24
C SER A 112 -6.29 -0.75 8.20
N GLU A 113 -7.00 0.21 7.63
CA GLU A 113 -6.41 1.22 6.73
C GLU A 113 -5.73 2.37 7.51
N HIS A 114 -5.71 2.29 8.86
CA HIS A 114 -4.96 3.20 9.74
C HIS A 114 -3.83 2.48 10.49
N PRO A 115 -2.67 3.12 10.66
CA PRO A 115 -1.49 2.57 11.35
C PRO A 115 -1.62 2.68 12.86
N TYR A 116 -2.35 1.74 13.47
CA TYR A 116 -2.36 1.58 14.91
C TYR A 116 -1.14 0.77 15.39
N PRO A 117 -0.65 0.99 16.61
CA PRO A 117 0.35 0.12 17.21
C PRO A 117 -0.17 -1.31 17.45
N SER A 118 -1.48 -1.45 17.69
CA SER A 118 -2.19 -2.73 17.84
C SER A 118 -3.70 -2.55 17.67
N VAL A 119 -4.40 -3.66 17.44
CA VAL A 119 -5.88 -3.70 17.43
C VAL A 119 -6.39 -4.80 18.37
N TRP A 120 -7.63 -4.67 18.84
CA TRP A 120 -8.25 -5.68 19.70
C TRP A 120 -8.79 -6.86 18.87
N CYS A 121 -8.42 -8.07 19.26
CA CYS A 121 -9.03 -9.28 18.74
C CYS A 121 -10.25 -9.67 19.56
N THR A 122 -11.22 -10.34 18.93
CA THR A 122 -12.43 -10.87 19.59
C THR A 122 -12.14 -11.98 20.59
N CYS A 123 -10.92 -12.54 20.64
CA CYS A 123 -10.50 -13.45 21.70
C CYS A 123 -10.06 -12.75 23.00
N GLY A 124 -10.12 -11.41 23.05
CA GLY A 124 -9.70 -10.62 24.21
C GLY A 124 -8.20 -10.28 24.25
N GLN A 125 -7.41 -10.71 23.27
CA GLN A 125 -5.98 -10.40 23.15
C GLN A 125 -5.71 -9.30 22.12
N ARG A 126 -4.51 -8.70 22.18
CA ARG A 126 -4.04 -7.74 21.18
C ARG A 126 -3.55 -8.45 19.91
N ALA A 127 -3.74 -7.81 18.76
CA ALA A 127 -3.16 -8.17 17.49
C ALA A 127 -2.19 -7.06 17.06
N TYR A 128 -1.02 -7.44 16.54
CA TYR A 128 0.08 -6.52 16.21
C TYR A 128 0.30 -6.47 14.70
N PRO A 129 0.75 -5.32 14.16
CA PRO A 129 0.96 -5.17 12.73
C PRO A 129 1.99 -6.20 12.23
N VAL A 130 1.66 -6.82 11.10
CA VAL A 130 2.54 -7.76 10.41
C VAL A 130 3.21 -7.00 9.29
N GLU A 131 4.53 -7.03 9.25
CA GLU A 131 5.25 -6.54 8.08
C GLU A 131 4.86 -7.38 6.86
N PRO A 132 4.63 -6.76 5.69
CA PRO A 132 4.35 -7.50 4.48
C PRO A 132 5.51 -8.47 4.18
N LYS A 133 5.26 -9.77 4.37
CA LYS A 133 6.24 -10.82 4.05
C LYS A 133 6.53 -10.78 2.55
N SER A 134 7.82 -10.84 2.17
CA SER A 134 8.19 -11.09 0.78
C SER A 134 7.57 -12.41 0.31
N PRO A 135 7.17 -12.54 -0.97
CA PRO A 135 6.60 -13.77 -1.50
C PRO A 135 7.58 -14.98 -1.52
N GLU A 136 8.78 -14.87 -0.96
CA GLU A 136 9.78 -15.95 -0.93
C GLU A 136 9.54 -17.03 0.13
N ASN A 137 8.53 -16.90 1.00
CA ASN A 137 8.25 -17.88 2.08
C ASN A 137 6.89 -18.59 1.97
N ILE A 138 6.39 -18.81 0.75
CA ILE A 138 5.28 -19.74 0.50
C ILE A 138 5.80 -20.88 -0.36
N LEU A 139 6.76 -21.63 0.16
CA LEU A 139 6.95 -23.03 -0.19
C LEU A 139 6.57 -23.83 1.05
N PRO A 140 5.62 -24.78 0.96
CA PRO A 140 5.45 -25.74 2.03
C PRO A 140 6.77 -26.49 2.16
N SER A 141 7.37 -26.44 3.35
CA SER A 141 8.38 -27.37 3.78
C SER A 141 7.82 -28.78 3.53
N GLN A 142 8.29 -29.43 2.47
CA GLN A 142 7.98 -30.83 2.23
C GLN A 142 8.71 -31.64 3.29
N ASP A 143 7.96 -32.04 4.31
CA ASP A 143 8.26 -33.22 5.09
C ASP A 143 8.45 -34.39 4.11
N SER A 144 9.70 -34.84 3.98
CA SER A 144 10.00 -36.17 3.50
C SER A 144 10.66 -36.92 4.65
N HIS A 145 9.79 -37.49 5.48
CA HIS A 145 10.07 -38.76 6.14
C HIS A 145 10.62 -39.74 5.09
N LEU A 146 11.89 -40.10 5.20
CA LEU A 146 12.41 -41.37 4.71
C LEU A 146 12.86 -42.17 5.92
N THR A 147 11.91 -42.93 6.46
CA THR A 147 12.14 -44.16 7.20
C THR A 147 12.50 -45.28 6.23
N HIS A 148 13.45 -46.12 6.68
CA HIS A 148 13.99 -47.35 6.12
C HIS A 148 15.14 -47.23 5.11
#